data_AF-A0A933JKF7-F1
#
_entry.id   AF-A0A933JKF7-F1
#
_cell.length_a   1.000
_cell.length_b   1.000
_cell.length_c   1.000
_cell.angle_alpha   90.00
_cell.angle_beta   90.00
_cell.angle_gamma   90.00
#
_symmetry.space_group_name_H-M   'P 1'
#
loop_
_entity.id
_entity.type
_entity.pdbx_description
1 polymer ?
#
loop_
_entity_poly.entity_id
_entity_poly.type
_entity_poly.pdbx_seq_one_letter_code
_entity_poly.pdbx_strand_id
1 'polypeptide(L)' 'MSRKSKEVANLEAALDMFDFGVDMMFERLRREYPSESRRQLEERLNAWLRDRPGAERGDVDDGTWPDRS' A
#
# COMPACT_ATOMS: atom_id res chain seq x y z
N MET A 1 -19.44 -12.93 -17.93
CA MET A 1 -19.03 -12.94 -16.51
C MET A 1 -19.99 -12.03 -15.73
N SER A 2 -20.52 -12.50 -14.60
CA SER A 2 -21.42 -11.68 -13.75
C SER A 2 -20.66 -10.48 -13.20
N ARG A 3 -21.29 -9.30 -13.06
CA ARG A 3 -20.64 -8.08 -12.56
C ARG A 3 -19.93 -8.30 -11.21
N LYS A 4 -20.55 -9.12 -10.34
CA LYS A 4 -20.00 -9.52 -9.04
C LYS A 4 -18.66 -10.27 -9.13
N SER A 5 -18.41 -11.05 -10.19
CA SER A 5 -17.15 -11.79 -10.33
C SER A 5 -15.99 -10.89 -10.78
N LYS A 6 -16.29 -9.82 -11.52
CA LYS A 6 -15.28 -8.86 -11.98
C LYS A 6 -14.80 -7.94 -10.85
N GLU A 7 -15.70 -7.51 -9.99
CA GLU A 7 -15.39 -6.68 -8.82
C GLU A 7 -14.45 -7.40 -7.84
N VAL A 8 -14.72 -8.69 -7.58
CA VAL A 8 -13.86 -9.56 -6.76
C VAL A 8 -12.47 -9.70 -7.39
N ALA A 9 -12.38 -10.05 -8.68
CA ALA A 9 -11.10 -10.21 -9.36
C ALA A 9 -10.27 -8.92 -9.39
N ASN A 10 -10.92 -7.77 -9.52
CA ASN A 10 -10.25 -6.47 -9.46
C ASN A 10 -9.70 -6.18 -8.05
N LEU A 11 -10.46 -6.53 -7.01
CA LEU A 11 -10.02 -6.35 -5.62
C LEU A 11 -8.83 -7.27 -5.32
N GLU A 12 -8.89 -8.54 -5.71
CA GLU A 12 -7.79 -9.49 -5.57
C GLU A 12 -6.52 -8.97 -6.25
N ALA A 13 -6.62 -8.54 -7.50
CA ALA A 13 -5.49 -7.97 -8.23
C ALA A 13 -4.92 -6.70 -7.56
N ALA A 14 -5.78 -5.87 -6.97
CA ALA A 14 -5.34 -4.67 -6.25
C ALA A 14 -4.59 -5.01 -4.95
N LEU A 15 -5.06 -6.01 -4.20
CA LEU A 15 -4.40 -6.50 -2.99
C LEU A 15 -3.06 -7.16 -3.33
N ASP A 16 -3.01 -7.99 -4.36
CA ASP A 16 -1.76 -8.60 -4.84
C ASP A 16 -0.73 -7.54 -5.23
N MET A 17 -1.17 -6.48 -5.92
CA MET A 17 -0.29 -5.38 -6.30
C MET A 17 0.19 -4.57 -5.08
N PHE A 18 -0.66 -4.41 -4.06
CA PHE A 18 -0.28 -3.78 -2.81
C PHE A 18 0.79 -4.59 -2.09
N ASP A 19 0.57 -5.89 -1.89
CA ASP A 19 1.53 -6.79 -1.22
C ASP A 19 2.88 -6.80 -1.94
N PHE A 20 2.86 -6.90 -3.26
CA PHE A 20 4.08 -6.80 -4.07
C PHE A 20 4.84 -5.48 -3.86
N GLY A 21 4.12 -4.36 -3.79
CA GLY A 21 4.72 -3.05 -3.52
C GLY A 21 5.34 -2.95 -2.12
N VAL A 22 4.71 -3.57 -1.12
CA VAL A 22 5.23 -3.65 0.26
C VAL A 22 6.53 -4.44 0.31
N ASP A 23 6.60 -5.59 -0.35
CA ASP A 23 7.80 -6.43 -0.41
C ASP A 23 8.97 -5.70 -1.08
N MET A 24 8.70 -5.02 -2.20
CA MET A 24 9.71 -4.20 -2.88
C MET A 24 10.25 -3.08 -1.98
N MET A 25 9.38 -2.42 -1.22
CA MET A 25 9.80 -1.35 -0.31
C MET A 25 10.63 -1.91 0.85
N PHE A 26 10.26 -3.07 1.39
CA PHE A 26 11.05 -3.74 2.42
C PHE A 26 12.46 -4.07 1.92
N GLU A 27 12.60 -4.64 0.73
CA GLU A 27 13.89 -4.93 0.12
C GLU A 27 14.72 -3.67 -0.17
N ARG A 28 14.06 -2.57 -0.57
CA ARG A 28 14.73 -1.26 -0.67
C ARG A 28 15.27 -0.81 0.69
N LEU A 29 14.46 -0.84 1.74
CA LEU A 29 14.86 -0.43 3.10
C LEU A 29 16.03 -1.28 3.61
N ARG A 30 16.01 -2.58 3.35
CA ARG A 30 17.12 -3.48 3.70
C ARG A 30 18.44 -3.10 3.02
N ARG A 31 18.40 -2.62 1.77
CA ARG A 31 19.58 -2.13 1.06
C ARG A 31 20.06 -0.77 1.57
N GLU A 32 19.14 0.10 1.95
CA GLU A 32 19.43 1.44 2.48
C GLU A 32 19.95 1.41 3.92
N TYR A 33 19.48 0.46 4.72
CA TYR A 33 19.81 0.29 6.15
C TYR A 33 20.32 -1.13 6.46
N PRO A 34 21.47 -1.55 5.94
CA PRO A 34 21.94 -2.94 6.02
C PRO A 34 22.31 -3.42 7.43
N SER A 35 22.56 -2.49 8.38
CA SER A 35 22.89 -2.80 9.77
C SER A 35 21.66 -2.88 10.68
N GLU A 36 20.47 -2.52 10.18
CA GLU A 36 19.25 -2.56 10.98
C GLU A 36 18.70 -3.98 11.11
N SER A 37 18.17 -4.26 12.29
CA SER A 37 17.45 -5.50 12.53
C SER A 37 16.12 -5.53 11.76
N ARG A 38 15.59 -6.73 11.51
CA ARG A 38 14.28 -6.92 10.87
C ARG A 38 13.17 -6.08 11.52
N ARG A 39 13.13 -6.02 12.86
CA ARG A 39 12.14 -5.22 13.61
C ARG A 39 12.23 -3.73 13.28
N GLN A 40 13.44 -3.19 13.17
CA GLN A 40 13.66 -1.79 12.83
C GLN A 40 13.24 -1.50 11.37
N LEU A 41 13.52 -2.42 10.46
CA LEU A 41 13.05 -2.32 9.07
C LEU A 41 11.52 -2.36 8.97
N GLU A 42 10.85 -3.21 9.75
CA GLU A 42 9.38 -3.25 9.85
C GLU A 42 8.81 -1.94 10.43
N GLU A 43 9.46 -1.34 11.43
CA GLU A 43 9.07 -0.03 11.97
C GLU A 43 9.17 1.08 10.91
N ARG A 44 10.25 1.09 10.13
CA ARG A 44 10.42 2.04 9.02
C ARG A 44 9.41 1.82 7.90
N LEU A 45 9.15 0.56 7.54
CA LEU A 45 8.14 0.23 6.55
C LEU A 45 6.76 0.71 6.98
N ASN A 46 6.40 0.52 8.25
CA ASN A 46 5.15 1.02 8.81
C ASN A 46 5.07 2.56 8.80
N ALA A 47 6.17 3.24 9.11
CA ALA A 47 6.22 4.71 9.02
C ALA A 47 6.05 5.16 7.56
N TRP A 48 6.75 4.52 6.63
CA TRP A 48 6.63 4.82 5.21
C TRP A 48 5.20 4.58 4.68
N LEU A 49 4.54 3.50 5.08
CA LEU A 49 3.16 3.21 4.65
C LEU A 49 2.15 4.29 5.07
N ARG A 50 2.39 4.97 6.19
CA ARG A 50 1.53 6.07 6.67
C ARG A 50 1.73 7.36 5.88
N ASP A 51 2.98 7.68 5.57
CA ASP A 51 3.35 9.01 5.04
C ASP A 51 3.88 8.92 3.59
N ARG A 52 3.57 7.84 2.86
CA ARG A 52 4.14 7.60 1.53
C ARG A 52 3.81 8.75 0.57
N PRO A 53 4.77 9.16 -0.29
CA PRO A 53 4.54 10.20 -1.29
C PRO A 53 3.32 9.91 -2.16
N GLY A 54 2.44 10.89 -2.34
CA GLY A 54 1.19 10.78 -3.08
C GLY A 54 0.01 10.19 -2.27
N ALA A 55 0.24 9.80 -1.02
CA ALA A 55 -0.81 9.43 -0.07
C ALA A 55 -0.52 10.05 1.31
N GLU A 56 -0.07 11.31 1.33
CA GLU A 56 0.26 12.03 2.57
C GLU A 56 -0.95 12.22 3.50
N ARG A 57 -2.17 12.07 2.95
CA ARG A 57 -3.42 12.05 3.71
C ARG A 57 -3.94 10.62 3.95
N GLY A 58 -3.18 9.58 3.60
CA GLY A 58 -3.69 8.21 3.62
C GLY A 58 -5.01 8.06 2.85
N ASP A 59 -5.93 7.29 3.41
CA ASP A 59 -7.28 7.06 2.85
C ASP A 59 -8.36 7.95 3.49
N VAL A 60 -8.01 9.07 4.15
CA VAL A 60 -9.08 9.96 4.65
C VAL A 60 -9.87 10.52 3.48
N ASP A 61 -11.14 10.14 3.45
CA ASP A 61 -12.19 10.78 2.67
C ASP A 61 -12.34 12.23 3.16
N ASP A 62 -11.95 13.20 2.33
CA ASP A 62 -12.23 14.61 2.58
C ASP A 62 -13.62 15.03 2.06
N GLY A 63 -14.46 14.05 1.70
CA GLY A 63 -15.82 14.24 1.21
C GLY A 63 -15.90 14.63 -0.25
N THR A 64 -14.78 14.58 -0.99
CA THR A 64 -14.74 15.01 -2.41
C THR A 64 -14.95 13.89 -3.43
N TRP A 65 -15.29 12.67 -2.99
CA TRP A 65 -15.73 11.64 -3.93
C TRP A 65 -16.90 12.19 -4.76
N PRO A 66 -16.77 12.25 -6.09
CA PRO A 66 -17.85 12.78 -6.92
C PRO A 66 -19.06 11.87 -6.72
N ASP A 67 -20.18 12.49 -6.35
CA ASP A 67 -21.50 11.88 -6.41
C ASP A 67 -21.61 11.10 -7.72
N ARG A 68 -21.71 9.77 -7.62
CA ARG A 68 -21.99 8.91 -8.77
C ARG A 68 -23.50 8.89 -8.97
N SER A 69 -24.04 10.03 -9.40
CA SER A 69 -25.39 10.14 -9.98
C SER A 69 -25.42 9.53 -11.38
#